data_AF-B3NKW9-F1
#
_entry.id   AF-B3NKW9-F1
#
_cell.length_a   1.000
_cell.length_b   1.000
_cell.length_c   1.000
_cell.angle_alpha   90.00
_cell.angle_beta   90.00
_cell.angle_gamma   90.00
#
_symmetry.space_group_name_H-M   'P 1'
#
loop_
_entity.id
_entity.type
_entity.pdbx_description
1 polymer ?
#
loop_
_entity_poly.entity_id
_entity_poly.type
_entity_poly.pdbx_seq_one_letter_code
_entity_poly.pdbx_strand_id
1 'polypeptide(L)'
;MVSSVKMILALTVLATAACTGYAIRCYECDSVIDSKCGKDFKPDSVLISDCSPIQPSTTSSILKFKRSDPKPVIHATGCMKRTLEKPGNPHIVRSCYFGNISNTKVGCQYNPNNKLSKFMNCAICTEDKCNGSSSLAPIAGVILFFGLARLLA
;
A
#
# COMPACT_ATOMS: atom_id res chain seq x y z
N MET A 1 -21.48 41.75 4.55
CA MET A 1 -21.57 40.47 5.30
C MET A 1 -21.92 39.27 4.42
N VAL A 2 -22.90 39.36 3.50
CA VAL A 2 -23.33 38.22 2.64
C VAL A 2 -22.23 37.69 1.70
N SER A 3 -21.34 38.56 1.20
CA SER A 3 -20.26 38.18 0.27
C SER A 3 -19.18 37.30 0.93
N SER A 4 -18.77 37.65 2.15
CA SER A 4 -17.76 36.91 2.91
C SER A 4 -18.23 35.50 3.29
N VAL A 5 -19.53 35.35 3.60
CA VAL A 5 -20.13 34.03 3.93
C VAL A 5 -20.12 33.10 2.71
N LYS A 6 -20.41 33.62 1.50
CA LYS A 6 -20.35 32.84 0.25
C LYS A 6 -18.93 32.38 -0.07
N MET A 7 -17.94 33.25 0.15
CA MET A 7 -16.52 32.91 -0.07
C MET A 7 -16.04 31.83 0.90
N ILE A 8 -16.40 31.94 2.18
CA ILE A 8 -16.05 30.92 3.19
C ILE A 8 -16.69 29.58 2.83
N LEU A 9 -17.97 29.57 2.42
CA LEU A 9 -18.66 28.35 2.02
C LEU A 9 -18.06 27.70 0.76
N ALA A 10 -17.66 28.50 -0.23
CA ALA A 10 -16.99 27.99 -1.42
C ALA A 10 -15.62 27.37 -1.09
N LEU A 11 -14.84 28.02 -0.21
CA LEU A 11 -13.54 27.51 0.25
C LEU A 11 -13.68 26.21 1.05
N THR A 12 -14.70 26.09 1.92
CA THR A 12 -14.91 24.86 2.68
C THR A 12 -15.35 23.70 1.78
N VAL A 13 -16.23 23.94 0.81
CA VAL A 13 -16.61 22.92 -0.18
C VAL A 13 -15.40 22.46 -0.99
N LEU A 14 -14.56 23.38 -1.45
CA LEU A 14 -13.35 23.05 -2.21
C LEU A 14 -12.34 22.27 -1.37
N ALA A 15 -12.16 22.63 -0.11
CA ALA A 15 -11.28 21.91 0.83
C ALA A 15 -11.79 20.49 1.11
N THR A 16 -13.11 20.31 1.32
CA THR A 16 -13.69 18.97 1.52
C THR A 16 -13.57 18.08 0.28
N ALA A 17 -13.71 18.64 -0.92
CA ALA A 17 -13.53 17.92 -2.18
C ALA A 17 -12.05 17.55 -2.44
N ALA A 18 -11.09 18.37 -2.01
CA ALA A 18 -9.66 18.04 -2.12
C ALA A 18 -9.25 16.86 -1.22
N CYS A 19 -9.93 16.67 -0.08
CA CYS A 19 -9.62 15.60 0.87
C CYS A 19 -10.15 14.21 0.45
N THR A 20 -11.08 14.11 -0.50
CA THR A 20 -11.66 12.82 -0.93
C THR A 20 -10.80 12.08 -1.96
N GLY A 21 -9.69 12.67 -2.41
CA GLY A 21 -8.78 12.11 -3.42
C GLY A 21 -7.46 11.55 -2.88
N TYR A 22 -7.28 11.39 -1.57
CA TYR A 22 -6.00 10.91 -1.04
C TYR A 22 -5.84 9.41 -1.24
N ALA A 23 -4.97 9.02 -2.17
CA ALA A 23 -4.48 7.65 -2.31
C ALA A 23 -3.08 7.55 -1.67
N ILE A 24 -2.84 6.48 -0.92
CA ILE A 24 -1.50 6.19 -0.42
C ILE A 24 -0.55 6.00 -1.61
N ARG A 25 0.65 6.57 -1.52
CA ARG A 25 1.67 6.47 -2.56
C ARG A 25 2.68 5.41 -2.20
N CYS A 26 2.92 4.43 -3.07
CA CYS A 26 3.88 3.35 -2.79
C CYS A 26 4.88 3.20 -3.94
N TYR A 27 6.09 2.72 -3.65
CA TYR A 27 6.98 2.28 -4.71
C TYR A 27 6.43 1.01 -5.36
N GLU A 28 6.44 0.96 -6.69
CA GLU A 28 5.98 -0.18 -7.47
C GLU A 28 7.10 -0.66 -8.39
N CYS A 29 7.69 -1.81 -8.04
CA CYS A 29 8.81 -2.36 -8.80
C CYS A 29 9.08 -3.83 -8.47
N ASP A 30 9.83 -4.45 -9.37
CA ASP A 30 10.29 -5.83 -9.30
C ASP A 30 11.80 -5.86 -9.56
N SER A 31 12.59 -6.43 -8.63
CA SER A 31 14.05 -6.39 -8.74
C SER A 31 14.67 -7.35 -9.75
N VAL A 32 13.87 -8.20 -10.42
CA VAL A 32 14.30 -8.99 -11.58
C VAL A 32 14.24 -8.12 -12.83
N ILE A 33 13.28 -7.21 -12.91
CA ILE A 33 13.09 -6.30 -14.05
C ILE A 33 13.96 -5.05 -13.91
N ASP A 34 13.98 -4.47 -12.71
CA ASP A 34 14.75 -3.25 -12.39
C ASP A 34 15.69 -3.49 -11.20
N SER A 35 16.98 -3.57 -11.48
CA SER A 35 18.01 -3.79 -10.45
C SER A 35 18.01 -2.73 -9.35
N LYS A 36 17.49 -1.53 -9.62
CA LYS A 36 17.37 -0.42 -8.66
C LYS A 36 16.30 -0.68 -7.60
N CYS A 37 15.41 -1.66 -7.83
CA CYS A 37 14.46 -2.18 -6.87
C CYS A 37 15.08 -3.25 -5.93
N GLY A 38 16.38 -3.53 -6.05
CA GLY A 38 17.05 -4.56 -5.26
C GLY A 38 17.29 -4.21 -3.80
N LYS A 39 18.31 -4.86 -3.23
CA LYS A 39 18.81 -4.58 -1.87
C LYS A 39 19.28 -3.13 -1.75
N ASP A 40 20.07 -2.69 -2.73
CA ASP A 40 20.54 -1.30 -2.86
C ASP A 40 19.45 -0.46 -3.53
N PHE A 41 18.39 -0.19 -2.77
CA PHE A 41 17.21 0.49 -3.28
C PHE A 41 17.52 1.94 -3.65
N LYS A 42 17.20 2.35 -4.88
CA LYS A 42 17.38 3.73 -5.37
C LYS A 42 16.01 4.39 -5.64
N PRO A 43 15.45 5.12 -4.66
CA PRO A 43 14.07 5.62 -4.71
C PRO A 43 13.81 6.55 -5.89
N ASP A 44 14.77 7.40 -6.25
CA ASP A 44 14.60 8.47 -7.25
C ASP A 44 14.36 7.97 -8.68
N SER A 45 14.62 6.68 -8.90
CA SER A 45 14.58 6.04 -10.21
C SER A 45 13.48 4.99 -10.35
N VAL A 46 12.70 4.79 -9.30
CA VAL A 46 11.67 3.76 -9.21
C VAL A 46 10.28 4.41 -9.31
N LEU A 47 9.37 3.73 -10.01
CA LEU A 47 8.00 4.18 -10.16
C LEU A 47 7.32 4.32 -8.79
N ILE A 48 6.66 5.47 -8.59
CA ILE A 48 5.76 5.72 -7.47
C ILE A 48 4.34 5.66 -8.02
N SER A 49 3.51 4.82 -7.41
CA SER A 49 2.13 4.57 -7.82
C SER A 49 1.17 5.15 -6.79
N ASP A 50 0.16 5.90 -7.26
CA ASP A 50 -0.98 6.31 -6.44
C ASP A 50 -1.92 5.11 -6.31
N CYS A 51 -1.98 4.49 -5.13
CA CYS A 51 -2.69 3.24 -4.89
C CYS A 51 -4.21 3.41 -4.97
N SER A 52 -4.71 3.48 -6.19
CA SER A 52 -6.11 3.68 -6.50
C SER A 52 -6.93 2.43 -6.18
N PRO A 53 -8.23 2.58 -5.83
CA PRO A 53 -9.09 1.43 -5.56
C PRO A 53 -9.20 0.54 -6.80
N ILE A 54 -9.10 -0.78 -6.61
CA ILE A 54 -9.18 -1.75 -7.69
C ILE A 54 -10.57 -2.41 -7.65
N GLN A 55 -11.18 -2.55 -8.82
CA GLN A 55 -12.29 -3.48 -9.01
C GLN A 55 -11.73 -4.85 -9.42
N PRO A 56 -12.00 -5.93 -8.68
CA PRO A 56 -11.53 -7.25 -9.08
C PRO A 56 -12.13 -7.62 -10.44
N SER A 57 -11.26 -7.67 -11.47
CA SER A 57 -11.65 -8.06 -12.82
C SER A 57 -12.23 -9.48 -12.80
N THR A 58 -13.22 -9.73 -13.65
CA THR A 58 -13.98 -10.99 -13.73
C THR A 58 -13.14 -12.24 -14.00
N THR A 59 -11.86 -12.12 -14.33
CA THR A 59 -10.99 -13.23 -14.74
C THR A 59 -10.16 -13.84 -13.60
N SER A 60 -9.93 -13.13 -12.49
CA SER A 60 -9.13 -13.65 -11.36
C SER A 60 -9.97 -14.33 -10.26
N SER A 61 -11.30 -14.28 -10.38
CA SER A 61 -12.22 -14.98 -9.48
C SER A 61 -12.56 -16.36 -10.04
N ILE A 62 -11.71 -17.36 -9.76
CA ILE A 62 -12.06 -18.80 -9.93
C ILE A 62 -13.25 -19.19 -9.02
N LEU A 63 -13.70 -18.31 -8.13
CA LEU A 63 -14.99 -18.44 -7.45
C LEU A 63 -16.10 -17.83 -8.31
N LYS A 64 -16.64 -18.65 -9.22
CA LYS A 64 -17.95 -18.47 -9.85
C LYS A 64 -19.04 -18.46 -8.78
N PHE A 65 -19.19 -17.37 -8.04
CA PHE A 65 -20.43 -17.08 -7.32
C PHE A 65 -21.25 -16.13 -8.16
N LYS A 66 -22.33 -16.67 -8.74
CA LYS A 66 -23.44 -15.95 -9.36
C LYS A 66 -24.14 -15.11 -8.28
N ARG A 67 -23.53 -14.00 -7.88
CA ARG A 67 -24.15 -12.99 -7.03
C ARG A 67 -24.32 -11.71 -7.84
N SER A 68 -25.56 -11.25 -7.90
CA SER A 68 -26.00 -10.02 -8.54
C SER A 68 -25.57 -8.75 -7.78
N ASP A 69 -24.74 -8.91 -6.74
CA ASP A 69 -24.30 -7.81 -5.89
C ASP A 69 -23.19 -7.02 -6.59
N PRO A 70 -23.18 -5.67 -6.49
CA PRO A 70 -22.07 -4.87 -6.98
C PRO A 70 -20.78 -5.36 -6.33
N LYS A 71 -19.79 -5.69 -7.17
CA LYS A 71 -18.49 -6.16 -6.69
C LYS A 71 -17.91 -5.12 -5.73
N PRO A 72 -17.45 -5.53 -4.53
CA PRO A 72 -16.87 -4.59 -3.60
C PRO A 72 -15.62 -3.97 -4.21
N VAL A 73 -15.56 -2.64 -4.22
CA VAL A 73 -14.35 -1.88 -4.54
C VAL A 73 -13.35 -2.12 -3.42
N ILE A 74 -12.13 -2.56 -3.75
CA ILE A 74 -11.10 -2.85 -2.77
C ILE A 74 -10.12 -1.67 -2.73
N HIS A 75 -10.04 -1.02 -1.57
CA HIS A 75 -9.12 0.07 -1.32
C HIS A 75 -7.75 -0.44 -0.88
N ALA A 76 -6.69 0.25 -1.28
CA ALA A 76 -5.37 0.00 -0.75
C ALA A 76 -5.33 0.38 0.74
N THR A 77 -4.72 -0.47 1.54
CA THR A 77 -4.59 -0.31 3.00
C THR A 77 -3.15 -0.08 3.43
N GLY A 78 -2.19 -0.14 2.51
CA GLY A 78 -0.79 0.13 2.78
C GLY A 78 0.12 -0.08 1.57
N CYS A 79 1.42 0.00 1.82
CA CYS A 79 2.48 -0.45 0.92
C CYS A 79 3.04 -1.78 1.37
N MET A 80 3.41 -2.63 0.43
CA MET A 80 4.02 -3.95 0.67
C MET A 80 5.44 -3.99 0.10
N LYS A 81 6.32 -4.67 0.82
CA LYS A 81 7.65 -5.11 0.37
C LYS A 81 7.76 -6.62 0.60
N ARG A 82 7.91 -7.38 -0.47
CA ARG A 82 8.09 -8.84 -0.43
C ARG A 82 9.51 -9.20 -0.87
N THR A 83 10.14 -10.09 -0.13
CA THR A 83 11.42 -10.69 -0.48
C THR A 83 11.21 -12.16 -0.80
N LEU A 84 11.61 -12.55 -1.99
CA LEU A 84 11.64 -13.92 -2.49
C LEU A 84 13.09 -14.35 -2.65
N GLU A 85 13.39 -15.62 -2.46
CA GLU A 85 14.71 -16.19 -2.68
C GLU A 85 14.64 -17.14 -3.88
N LYS A 86 15.41 -16.83 -4.93
CA LYS A 86 15.84 -17.83 -5.92
C LYS A 86 17.21 -18.36 -5.48
N PRO A 87 17.63 -19.57 -5.91
CA PRO A 87 18.93 -20.12 -5.51
C PRO A 87 20.06 -19.10 -5.72
N GLY A 88 20.61 -18.57 -4.62
CA GLY A 88 21.72 -17.60 -4.60
C GLY A 88 21.36 -16.13 -4.81
N ASN A 89 20.13 -15.76 -5.17
CA ASN A 89 19.76 -14.37 -5.46
C ASN A 89 18.40 -13.97 -4.84
N PRO A 90 18.39 -13.11 -3.80
CA PRO A 90 17.17 -12.56 -3.26
C PRO A 90 16.57 -11.52 -4.22
N HIS A 91 15.30 -11.70 -4.51
CA HIS A 91 14.46 -10.87 -5.35
C HIS A 91 13.48 -10.08 -4.48
N ILE A 92 13.32 -8.80 -4.76
CA ILE A 92 12.46 -7.89 -3.98
C ILE A 92 11.36 -7.34 -4.88
N VAL A 93 10.13 -7.40 -4.39
CA VAL A 93 8.95 -6.80 -5.03
C VAL A 93 8.35 -5.76 -4.09
N ARG A 94 8.06 -4.58 -4.62
CA ARG A 94 7.37 -3.50 -3.93
C ARG A 94 6.06 -3.19 -4.66
N SER A 95 4.97 -3.03 -3.92
CA SER A 95 3.65 -2.73 -4.50
C SER A 95 2.72 -2.07 -3.48
N CYS A 96 1.56 -1.61 -3.96
CA CYS A 96 0.41 -1.35 -3.10
C CYS A 96 -0.09 -2.65 -2.43
N TYR A 97 -0.70 -2.53 -1.25
CA TYR A 97 -1.31 -3.61 -0.49
C TYR A 97 -2.82 -3.39 -0.40
N PHE A 98 -3.60 -4.41 -0.79
CA PHE A 98 -5.07 -4.37 -0.84
C PHE A 98 -5.72 -5.33 0.17
N GLY A 99 -4.97 -5.74 1.19
CA GLY A 99 -5.42 -6.72 2.18
C GLY A 99 -5.75 -6.10 3.54
N ASN A 100 -6.00 -6.95 4.53
CA ASN A 100 -6.21 -6.50 5.91
C ASN A 100 -4.84 -6.25 6.59
N ILE A 101 -4.61 -5.05 7.13
CA ILE A 101 -3.38 -4.71 7.87
C ILE A 101 -3.29 -5.39 9.25
N SER A 102 -4.43 -5.71 9.87
CA SER A 102 -4.50 -6.47 11.13
C SER A 102 -4.22 -7.97 10.93
N ASN A 103 -4.34 -8.46 9.68
CA ASN A 103 -4.02 -9.83 9.32
C ASN A 103 -3.20 -9.88 8.03
N THR A 104 -1.94 -9.50 8.15
CA THR A 104 -0.97 -9.50 7.05
C THR A 104 -0.65 -10.88 6.52
N LYS A 105 -0.86 -11.95 7.32
CA LYS A 105 -0.55 -13.33 6.90
C LYS A 105 -1.28 -13.71 5.62
N VAL A 106 -2.57 -13.35 5.50
CA VAL A 106 -3.39 -13.67 4.33
C VAL A 106 -2.94 -12.87 3.10
N GLY A 107 -2.75 -11.56 3.24
CA GLY A 107 -2.35 -10.72 2.10
C GLY A 107 -0.88 -10.89 1.68
N CYS A 108 -0.03 -11.39 2.58
CA CYS A 108 1.34 -11.81 2.30
C CYS A 108 1.45 -13.27 1.83
N GLN A 109 0.34 -14.01 1.71
CA GLN A 109 0.40 -15.39 1.24
C GLN A 109 1.06 -15.43 -0.14
N TYR A 110 2.11 -16.24 -0.22
CA TYR A 110 2.80 -16.57 -1.44
C TYR A 110 2.54 -18.03 -1.73
N ASN A 111 2.29 -18.38 -2.99
CA ASN A 111 1.97 -19.75 -3.37
C ASN A 111 3.12 -20.70 -2.95
N PRO A 112 2.91 -21.57 -1.94
CA PRO A 112 3.98 -22.42 -1.41
C PRO A 112 4.41 -23.50 -2.42
N ASN A 113 3.58 -23.79 -3.43
CA ASN A 113 3.89 -24.74 -4.49
C ASN A 113 4.75 -24.14 -5.61
N ASN A 114 5.10 -22.85 -5.54
CA ASN A 114 5.97 -22.23 -6.54
C ASN A 114 7.42 -22.70 -6.34
N LYS A 115 7.82 -23.72 -7.11
CA LYS A 115 9.18 -24.29 -7.09
C LYS A 115 10.27 -23.34 -7.59
N LEU A 116 9.91 -22.22 -8.21
CA LEU A 116 10.86 -21.29 -8.85
C LEU A 116 11.42 -20.23 -7.89
N SER A 117 10.75 -19.97 -6.76
CA SER A 117 11.21 -19.01 -5.76
C SER A 117 10.60 -19.31 -4.40
N LYS A 118 11.43 -19.29 -3.36
CA LYS A 118 11.06 -19.48 -1.97
C LYS A 118 10.64 -18.14 -1.37
N PHE A 119 9.53 -18.12 -0.62
CA PHE A 119 9.14 -16.93 0.12
C PHE A 119 10.04 -16.73 1.34
N MET A 120 10.54 -15.51 1.54
CA MET A 120 11.41 -15.17 2.68
C MET A 120 10.75 -14.20 3.64
N ASN A 121 10.28 -13.06 3.14
CA ASN A 121 9.72 -12.01 3.99
C ASN A 121 8.61 -11.24 3.26
N CYS A 122 7.68 -10.69 4.04
CA CYS A 122 6.70 -9.73 3.58
C CYS A 122 6.45 -8.73 4.70
N ALA A 123 6.70 -7.45 4.41
CA ALA A 123 6.46 -6.35 5.32
C ALA A 123 5.43 -5.39 4.72
N ILE A 124 4.51 -4.93 5.55
CA ILE A 124 3.45 -3.99 5.18
C ILE A 124 3.56 -2.77 6.07
N CYS A 125 3.34 -1.60 5.51
CA CYS A 125 3.37 -0.32 6.19
C CYS A 125 2.31 0.62 5.61
N THR A 126 1.90 1.63 6.38
CA THR A 126 0.70 2.45 6.09
C THR A 126 1.01 3.90 5.72
N GLU A 127 2.29 4.26 5.67
CA GLU A 127 2.74 5.61 5.31
C GLU A 127 3.13 5.69 3.83
N ASP A 128 3.10 6.91 3.27
CA ASP A 128 3.53 7.11 1.90
C ASP A 128 4.99 6.70 1.70
N LYS A 129 5.23 5.88 0.68
CA LYS A 129 6.53 5.42 0.19
C LYS A 129 7.33 4.64 1.24
N CYS A 130 6.68 4.19 2.31
CA CYS A 130 7.33 3.47 3.40
C CYS A 130 7.99 2.17 2.93
N ASN A 131 7.46 1.54 1.87
CA ASN A 131 8.02 0.32 1.29
C ASN A 131 9.42 0.48 0.66
N GLY A 132 9.95 1.71 0.59
CA GLY A 132 11.33 1.98 0.20
C GLY A 132 12.35 1.69 1.29
N SER A 133 11.96 1.67 2.56
CA SER A 133 12.90 1.50 3.68
C SER A 133 13.60 0.13 3.66
N SER A 134 14.87 0.15 4.02
CA SER A 134 15.70 -1.05 4.22
C SER A 134 15.19 -1.91 5.37
N SER A 135 14.56 -1.30 6.38
CA SER A 135 14.21 -1.88 7.68
C SER A 135 12.71 -1.83 7.97
N LEU A 136 11.89 -2.35 7.06
CA LEU A 136 10.48 -2.60 7.37
C LEU A 136 10.40 -3.85 8.23
N ALA A 137 10.51 -3.66 9.54
CA ALA A 137 10.11 -4.69 10.50
C ALA A 137 8.58 -4.87 10.39
N PRO A 138 8.06 -6.10 10.56
CA PRO A 138 6.63 -6.30 10.69
C PRO A 138 6.12 -5.41 11.83
N ILE A 139 5.14 -4.55 11.53
CA ILE A 139 4.60 -3.59 12.49
C ILE A 139 3.84 -4.38 13.56
N ALA A 140 4.52 -4.78 14.63
CA ALA A 140 3.89 -4.99 15.91
C ALA A 140 3.56 -3.59 16.46
N GLY A 141 2.28 -3.32 16.65
CA GLY A 141 1.70 -1.98 16.83
C GLY A 141 2.52 -1.04 17.72
N VAL A 142 3.05 0.02 17.12
CA VAL A 142 3.62 1.15 17.85
C VAL A 142 2.51 2.20 17.99
N ILE A 143 1.73 2.08 19.06
CA ILE A 143 0.95 3.21 19.60
C ILE A 143 1.93 4.01 20.46
N LEU A 144 2.66 4.94 19.87
CA LEU A 144 3.33 5.99 20.62
C LEU A 144 3.51 7.17 19.66
N PHE A 145 3.00 8.34 20.04
CA PHE A 145 3.40 9.70 19.62
C PHE A 145 2.24 10.72 19.50
N PHE A 146 0.99 10.40 19.85
CA PHE A 146 -0.06 11.43 20.05
C PHE A 146 -0.28 11.87 21.50
N GLY A 147 0.58 11.46 22.44
CA GLY A 147 0.48 11.82 23.85
C GLY A 147 1.15 13.14 24.26
N LEU A 148 2.08 13.68 23.46
CA LEU A 148 2.88 14.84 23.88
C LEU A 148 2.24 16.20 23.53
N ALA A 149 1.28 16.23 22.60
CA ALA A 149 0.65 17.49 22.16
C ALA A 149 -0.43 18.03 23.13
N ARG A 150 -0.76 17.30 24.21
CA ARG A 150 -1.78 17.69 25.20
C ARG A 150 -1.21 18.20 26.53
N LEU A 151 0.12 18.26 26.66
CA LEU A 151 0.80 18.73 27.88
C LEU A 151 1.33 20.17 27.77
N LEU A 152 1.14 20.83 26.61
CA LEU A 152 1.57 22.20 26.35
C LEU A 152 0.43 23.11 25.84
N ALA A 153 -0.83 22.74 26.11
CA ALA A 153 -2.01 23.55 25.84
C ALA A 153 -2.83 23.71 27.13
#